data_AF-W5SK54-F1
#
_entry.id   AF-W5SK54-F1
#
_cell.length_a   1.000
_cell.length_b   1.000
_cell.length_c   1.000
_cell.angle_alpha   90.00
_cell.angle_beta   90.00
_cell.angle_gamma   90.00
#
_symmetry.space_group_name_H-M   'P 1'
#
loop_
_entity.id
_entity.type
_entity.pdbx_description
1 polymer ?
#
loop_
_entity_poly.entity_id
_entity_poly.type
_entity_poly.pdbx_seq_one_letter_code
_entity_poly.pdbx_strand_id
1 'polypeptide(L)'
;MMMMVVMMVMGCNSGGVGGGEEGKNKFLQSLVNVSNEFLNVFTSFGDIVGSVLGLNLESKKSDVGKYFKTVQSTVEGIKSGLNKIVAEMKEGKNPNAEGVESEVKKLVSEILDKIIAGAKTASEAIGIAGDELLGNVATAGAGGGAGVAGTGVDELVRGIKSIVEVVLKDAGKHD
;
A
#
# COMPACT_ATOMS: atom_id res chain seq x y z
N MET A 1 40.03 -40.66 -64.65
CA MET A 1 38.71 -41.01 -64.10
C MET A 1 38.49 -40.12 -62.89
N MET A 2 38.00 -38.89 -63.09
CA MET A 2 36.58 -38.51 -63.18
C MET A 2 35.86 -38.56 -61.82
N MET A 3 35.41 -37.38 -61.36
CA MET A 3 34.32 -37.16 -60.36
C MET A 3 34.63 -37.69 -58.94
N MET A 4 34.11 -37.18 -57.81
CA MET A 4 33.28 -36.03 -57.41
C MET A 4 33.50 -35.84 -55.87
N VAL A 5 33.26 -34.70 -55.20
CA VAL A 5 32.67 -33.41 -55.59
C VAL A 5 33.30 -32.23 -54.78
N VAL A 6 33.16 -31.03 -55.33
CA VAL A 6 33.13 -29.66 -54.74
C VAL A 6 33.34 -29.47 -53.22
N MET A 7 34.20 -28.48 -52.90
CA MET A 7 34.21 -27.73 -51.62
C MET A 7 32.80 -27.24 -51.23
N MET A 8 32.10 -27.97 -50.37
CA MET A 8 30.87 -27.45 -49.77
C MET A 8 31.23 -26.63 -48.53
N VAL A 9 31.27 -25.31 -48.71
CA VAL A 9 31.17 -24.33 -47.62
C VAL A 9 29.77 -24.42 -47.04
N MET A 10 29.55 -25.43 -46.19
CA MET A 10 28.43 -25.49 -45.25
C MET A 10 28.88 -24.69 -44.01
N GLY A 11 28.50 -23.43 -43.85
CA GLY A 11 27.15 -22.95 -44.16
C GLY A 11 26.13 -23.50 -43.15
N CYS A 12 26.59 -24.00 -41.99
CA CYS A 12 25.73 -24.29 -40.85
C CYS A 12 25.21 -23.00 -40.22
N ASN A 13 24.19 -22.45 -40.88
CA ASN A 13 23.10 -21.76 -40.22
C ASN A 13 22.55 -22.68 -39.11
N SER A 14 23.10 -22.57 -37.89
CA SER A 14 22.52 -23.20 -36.71
C SER A 14 21.31 -22.38 -36.28
N GLY A 15 20.23 -22.50 -37.06
CA GLY A 15 18.89 -22.13 -36.66
C GLY A 15 18.46 -23.00 -35.48
N GLY A 16 18.89 -22.61 -34.29
CA GLY A 16 18.81 -23.44 -33.08
C GLY A 16 18.93 -22.66 -31.76
N VAL A 17 18.87 -21.32 -31.79
CA VAL A 17 18.94 -20.45 -30.58
C VAL A 17 17.59 -19.76 -30.30
N GLY A 18 16.49 -20.25 -30.88
CA GLY A 18 15.14 -19.68 -30.69
C GLY A 18 14.65 -19.66 -29.23
N GLY A 19 15.16 -20.54 -28.36
CA GLY A 19 14.80 -20.55 -26.93
C GLY A 19 15.57 -19.54 -26.08
N GLY A 20 16.75 -19.07 -26.53
CA GLY A 20 17.68 -18.29 -25.71
C GLY A 20 17.33 -16.81 -25.61
N GLU A 21 16.98 -16.18 -26.74
CA GLU A 21 16.67 -14.75 -26.79
C GLU A 21 15.21 -14.47 -26.41
N GLU A 22 14.25 -15.30 -26.83
CA GLU A 22 12.86 -15.17 -26.39
C GLU A 22 12.71 -15.30 -24.86
N GLY A 23 13.41 -16.26 -24.25
CA GLY A 23 13.39 -16.46 -22.81
C GLY A 23 13.98 -15.27 -22.04
N LYS A 24 15.10 -14.72 -22.54
CA LYS A 24 15.72 -13.50 -21.99
C LYS A 24 14.80 -12.28 -22.13
N ASN A 25 14.18 -12.07 -23.29
CA ASN A 25 13.29 -10.94 -23.52
C ASN A 25 12.05 -11.01 -22.61
N LYS A 26 11.44 -12.20 -22.44
CA LYS A 26 10.31 -12.42 -21.52
C LYS A 26 10.71 -12.20 -20.05
N PHE A 27 11.91 -12.65 -19.64
CA PHE A 27 12.44 -12.41 -18.30
C PHE A 27 12.72 -10.92 -18.03
N LEU A 28 13.37 -10.23 -18.97
CA LEU A 28 13.63 -8.78 -18.86
C LEU A 28 12.32 -7.98 -18.82
N GLN A 29 11.32 -8.35 -19.60
CA GLN A 29 9.99 -7.72 -19.57
C GLN A 29 9.29 -7.94 -18.22
N SER A 30 9.36 -9.14 -17.65
CA SER A 30 8.85 -9.41 -16.29
C SER A 30 9.57 -8.56 -15.24
N LEU A 31 10.90 -8.42 -15.31
CA LEU A 31 11.64 -7.54 -14.41
C LEU A 31 11.24 -6.07 -14.53
N VAL A 32 10.99 -5.57 -15.75
CA VAL A 32 10.54 -4.18 -15.97
C VAL A 32 9.14 -3.96 -15.39
N ASN A 33 8.21 -4.89 -15.60
CA ASN A 33 6.86 -4.81 -15.03
C ASN A 33 6.91 -4.79 -13.48
N VAL A 34 7.60 -5.76 -12.87
CA VAL A 34 7.80 -5.83 -11.41
C VAL A 34 8.46 -4.56 -10.87
N SER A 35 9.42 -3.98 -11.60
CA SER A 35 10.06 -2.72 -11.22
C SER A 35 9.09 -1.54 -11.25
N ASN A 36 8.24 -1.45 -12.28
CA ASN A 36 7.23 -0.40 -12.40
C ASN A 36 6.16 -0.50 -11.29
N GLU A 37 5.68 -1.72 -10.99
CA GLU A 37 4.73 -1.93 -9.91
C GLU A 37 5.33 -1.64 -8.53
N PHE A 38 6.60 -2.00 -8.31
CA PHE A 38 7.32 -1.61 -7.09
C PHE A 38 7.44 -0.09 -6.95
N LEU A 39 7.77 0.62 -8.03
CA LEU A 39 7.81 2.09 -8.02
C LEU A 39 6.43 2.69 -7.69
N ASN A 40 5.34 2.18 -8.27
CA ASN A 40 3.97 2.64 -7.96
C ASN A 40 3.60 2.44 -6.48
N VAL A 41 3.99 1.30 -5.87
CA VAL A 41 3.82 1.07 -4.43
C VAL A 41 4.67 2.05 -3.61
N PHE A 42 5.92 2.28 -4.02
CA PHE A 42 6.83 3.19 -3.32
C PHE A 42 6.40 4.66 -3.39
N THR A 43 5.90 5.14 -4.54
CA THR A 43 5.35 6.50 -4.65
C THR A 43 4.09 6.66 -3.80
N SER A 44 3.22 5.65 -3.77
CA SER A 44 2.02 5.64 -2.92
C SER A 44 2.35 5.77 -1.43
N PHE A 45 3.47 5.19 -0.97
CA PHE A 45 3.98 5.43 0.39
C PHE A 45 4.41 6.89 0.60
N GLY A 46 5.03 7.53 -0.40
CA GLY A 46 5.40 8.94 -0.36
C GLY A 46 4.20 9.88 -0.20
N ASP A 47 3.09 9.58 -0.86
CA ASP A 47 1.85 10.37 -0.76
C ASP A 47 1.27 10.39 0.67
N ILE A 48 1.44 9.30 1.44
CA ILE A 48 1.06 9.26 2.87
C ILE A 48 1.94 10.22 3.69
N VAL A 49 3.24 10.26 3.43
CA VAL A 49 4.19 11.14 4.15
C VAL A 49 3.90 12.61 3.88
N GLY A 50 3.42 12.96 2.68
CA GLY A 50 2.92 14.30 2.36
C GLY A 50 1.58 14.65 3.03
N SER A 51 0.79 13.65 3.42
CA SER A 51 -0.60 13.80 3.91
C SER A 51 -0.72 13.99 5.42
N VAL A 52 0.24 14.66 6.08
CA VAL A 52 0.22 14.88 7.55
C VAL A 52 -1.07 15.63 7.97
N LEU A 53 -1.68 15.21 9.09
CA LEU A 53 -2.85 15.88 9.66
C LEU A 53 -2.49 17.28 10.18
N GLY A 54 -2.61 18.28 9.31
CA GLY A 54 -2.43 19.69 9.65
C GLY A 54 -3.72 20.30 10.21
N LEU A 55 -3.73 20.55 11.53
CA LEU A 55 -4.85 21.22 12.20
C LEU A 55 -4.62 22.73 12.33
N ASN A 56 -5.67 23.52 12.12
CA ASN A 56 -5.71 24.97 12.30
C ASN A 56 -7.07 25.41 12.88
N LEU A 57 -7.31 26.71 13.03
CA LEU A 57 -8.53 27.27 13.64
C LEU A 57 -9.82 27.01 12.82
N GLU A 58 -9.69 26.77 11.52
CA GLU A 58 -10.79 26.51 10.58
C GLU A 58 -11.00 24.99 10.35
N SER A 59 -10.18 24.13 10.94
CA SER A 59 -10.25 22.68 10.75
C SER A 59 -11.56 22.09 11.29
N LYS A 60 -12.24 21.34 10.44
CA LYS A 60 -13.50 20.67 10.74
C LYS A 60 -13.26 19.28 11.29
N LYS A 61 -14.22 18.75 12.05
CA LYS A 61 -14.26 17.32 12.42
C LYS A 61 -14.10 16.43 11.19
N SER A 62 -14.82 16.75 10.12
CA SER A 62 -14.79 16.00 8.86
C SER A 62 -13.42 15.95 8.19
N ASP A 63 -12.51 16.90 8.46
CA ASP A 63 -11.15 16.89 7.90
C ASP A 63 -10.28 15.82 8.57
N VAL A 64 -10.49 15.56 9.87
CA VAL A 64 -9.85 14.43 10.58
C VAL A 64 -10.40 13.10 10.07
N GLY A 65 -11.72 13.02 9.84
CA GLY A 65 -12.34 11.83 9.22
C GLY A 65 -11.82 11.55 7.82
N LYS A 66 -11.62 12.60 7.00
CA LYS A 66 -10.99 12.51 5.66
C LYS A 66 -9.53 12.07 5.74
N TYR A 67 -8.75 12.59 6.69
CA TYR A 67 -7.36 12.17 6.89
C TYR A 67 -7.26 10.65 7.12
N PHE A 68 -8.03 10.11 8.06
CA PHE A 68 -8.06 8.67 8.28
C PHE A 68 -8.60 7.89 7.07
N LYS A 69 -9.54 8.47 6.30
CA LYS A 69 -10.00 7.87 5.04
C LYS A 69 -8.90 7.77 3.99
N THR A 70 -8.09 8.82 3.83
CA THR A 70 -6.92 8.83 2.93
C THR A 70 -5.91 7.78 3.38
N VAL A 71 -5.58 7.70 4.68
CA VAL A 71 -4.70 6.66 5.23
C VAL A 71 -5.23 5.26 4.91
N GLN A 72 -6.53 5.00 5.10
CA GLN A 72 -7.15 3.71 4.72
C GLN A 72 -6.92 3.42 3.23
N SER A 73 -7.35 4.31 2.34
CA SER A 73 -7.34 4.08 0.90
C SER A 73 -5.93 3.91 0.32
N THR A 74 -4.94 4.66 0.80
CA THR A 74 -3.56 4.52 0.29
C THR A 74 -2.91 3.23 0.79
N VAL A 75 -3.20 2.79 2.02
CA VAL A 75 -2.71 1.49 2.53
C VAL A 75 -3.40 0.30 1.85
N GLU A 76 -4.68 0.43 1.47
CA GLU A 76 -5.37 -0.52 0.59
C GLU A 76 -4.72 -0.59 -0.81
N GLY A 77 -4.30 0.55 -1.36
CA GLY A 77 -3.53 0.64 -2.61
C GLY A 77 -2.18 -0.09 -2.51
N ILE A 78 -1.40 0.18 -1.45
CA ILE A 78 -0.13 -0.50 -1.15
C ILE A 78 -0.32 -2.01 -1.04
N LYS A 79 -1.31 -2.47 -0.25
CA LYS A 79 -1.66 -3.89 -0.13
C LYS A 79 -1.97 -4.52 -1.49
N SER A 80 -2.72 -3.81 -2.33
CA SER A 80 -3.10 -4.31 -3.66
C SER A 80 -1.89 -4.42 -4.60
N GLY A 81 -1.03 -3.39 -4.64
CA GLY A 81 0.19 -3.38 -5.46
C GLY A 81 1.20 -4.44 -5.04
N LEU A 82 1.41 -4.65 -3.73
CA LEU A 82 2.29 -5.74 -3.23
C LEU A 82 1.81 -7.13 -3.65
N ASN A 83 0.50 -7.40 -3.61
CA ASN A 83 -0.06 -8.66 -4.08
C ASN A 83 0.06 -8.81 -5.61
N LYS A 84 -0.04 -7.71 -6.37
CA LYS A 84 0.18 -7.70 -7.82
C LYS A 84 1.64 -8.02 -8.18
N ILE A 85 2.61 -7.42 -7.49
CA ILE A 85 4.05 -7.74 -7.63
C ILE A 85 4.29 -9.24 -7.44
N VAL A 86 3.71 -9.85 -6.40
CA VAL A 86 3.81 -11.29 -6.15
C VAL A 86 3.23 -12.12 -7.30
N ALA A 87 2.08 -11.70 -7.86
CA ALA A 87 1.47 -12.39 -8.99
C ALA A 87 2.35 -12.33 -10.25
N GLU A 88 2.89 -11.15 -10.59
CA GLU A 88 3.78 -10.95 -11.74
C GLU A 88 5.11 -11.70 -11.57
N MET A 89 5.66 -11.77 -10.36
CA MET A 89 6.84 -12.59 -10.05
C MET A 89 6.59 -14.08 -10.29
N LYS A 90 5.40 -14.60 -9.95
CA LYS A 90 5.02 -15.99 -10.21
C LYS A 90 4.84 -16.26 -11.71
N GLU A 91 4.17 -15.38 -12.43
CA GLU A 91 3.98 -15.49 -13.88
C GLU A 91 5.33 -15.48 -14.62
N GLY A 92 6.23 -14.57 -14.22
CA GLY A 92 7.61 -14.49 -14.70
C GLY A 92 8.53 -15.64 -14.28
N LYS A 93 8.03 -16.62 -13.51
CA LYS A 93 8.79 -17.74 -12.93
C LYS A 93 10.03 -17.29 -12.15
N ASN A 94 9.90 -16.17 -11.42
CA ASN A 94 10.97 -15.64 -10.61
C ASN A 94 11.31 -16.62 -9.46
N PRO A 95 12.57 -17.05 -9.29
CA PRO A 95 12.93 -18.05 -8.27
C PRO A 95 12.69 -17.57 -6.84
N ASN A 96 12.55 -16.27 -6.61
CA ASN A 96 12.30 -15.68 -5.29
C ASN A 96 10.80 -15.45 -5.00
N ALA A 97 9.89 -15.81 -5.92
CA ALA A 97 8.47 -15.47 -5.81
C ALA A 97 7.80 -16.03 -4.54
N GLU A 98 8.14 -17.24 -4.11
CA GLU A 98 7.59 -17.85 -2.89
C GLU A 98 8.08 -17.16 -1.61
N GLY A 99 9.36 -16.76 -1.58
CA GLY A 99 9.93 -16.01 -0.46
C GLY A 99 9.30 -14.62 -0.33
N VAL A 100 9.17 -13.89 -1.45
CA VAL A 100 8.50 -12.59 -1.47
C VAL A 100 7.01 -12.70 -1.14
N GLU A 101 6.32 -13.74 -1.61
CA GLU A 101 4.93 -14.01 -1.20
C GLU A 101 4.78 -14.19 0.30
N SER A 102 5.70 -14.93 0.94
CA SER A 102 5.67 -15.16 2.39
C SER A 102 5.80 -13.85 3.16
N GLU A 103 6.79 -13.02 2.84
CA GLU A 103 7.00 -11.73 3.50
C GLU A 103 5.88 -10.72 3.19
N VAL A 104 5.33 -10.70 1.96
CA VAL A 104 4.18 -9.86 1.62
C VAL A 104 2.93 -10.29 2.40
N LYS A 105 2.64 -11.60 2.50
CA LYS A 105 1.51 -12.09 3.32
C LYS A 105 1.67 -11.71 4.78
N LYS A 106 2.89 -11.78 5.31
CA LYS A 106 3.20 -11.38 6.68
C LYS A 106 3.00 -9.88 6.89
N LEU A 107 3.59 -9.03 6.03
CA LEU A 107 3.41 -7.58 6.06
C LEU A 107 1.93 -7.17 5.97
N VAL A 108 1.18 -7.79 5.07
CA VAL A 108 -0.26 -7.55 4.89
C VAL A 108 -1.05 -7.90 6.16
N SER A 109 -0.92 -9.14 6.64
CA SER A 109 -1.76 -9.65 7.74
C SER A 109 -1.34 -9.15 9.14
N GLU A 110 -0.04 -8.96 9.38
CA GLU A 110 0.46 -8.50 10.68
C GLU A 110 0.37 -6.98 10.86
N ILE A 111 0.43 -6.21 9.76
CA ILE A 111 0.56 -4.74 9.78
C ILE A 111 -0.52 -4.04 8.94
N LEU A 112 -0.52 -4.19 7.60
CA LEU A 112 -1.34 -3.35 6.72
C LEU A 112 -2.83 -3.49 7.01
N ASP A 113 -3.33 -4.72 7.23
CA ASP A 113 -4.74 -4.98 7.50
C ASP A 113 -5.23 -4.35 8.81
N LYS A 114 -4.36 -4.23 9.82
CA LYS A 114 -4.67 -3.55 11.07
C LYS A 114 -4.65 -2.02 10.93
N ILE A 115 -3.75 -1.48 10.11
CA ILE A 115 -3.77 -0.04 9.77
C ILE A 115 -5.04 0.30 9.00
N ILE A 116 -5.41 -0.50 7.99
CA ILE A 116 -6.66 -0.33 7.21
C ILE A 116 -7.87 -0.39 8.14
N ALA A 117 -7.96 -1.39 9.01
CA ALA A 117 -9.06 -1.54 9.96
C ALA A 117 -9.14 -0.36 10.94
N GLY A 118 -8.03 0.01 11.58
CA GLY A 118 -7.98 1.10 12.55
C GLY A 118 -8.28 2.47 11.93
N ALA A 119 -7.76 2.74 10.73
CA ALA A 119 -8.02 3.96 9.98
C ALA A 119 -9.48 4.04 9.53
N LYS A 120 -10.06 2.92 9.07
CA LYS A 120 -11.49 2.82 8.77
C LYS A 120 -12.33 3.14 10.01
N THR A 121 -12.08 2.49 11.14
CA THR A 121 -12.83 2.73 12.39
C THR A 121 -12.72 4.19 12.85
N ALA A 122 -11.52 4.79 12.81
CA ALA A 122 -11.32 6.20 13.15
C ALA A 122 -12.05 7.17 12.19
N SER A 123 -12.04 6.87 10.88
CA SER A 123 -12.75 7.65 9.87
C SER A 123 -14.28 7.57 10.03
N GLU A 124 -14.81 6.37 10.27
CA GLU A 124 -16.25 6.12 10.48
C GLU A 124 -16.76 6.72 11.78
N ALA A 125 -15.95 6.72 12.85
CA ALA A 125 -16.29 7.32 14.15
C ALA A 125 -16.47 8.85 14.11
N ILE A 126 -15.65 9.54 13.32
CA ILE A 126 -15.71 10.99 13.16
C ILE A 126 -16.68 11.41 12.04
N GLY A 127 -16.76 10.60 10.98
CA GLY A 127 -17.44 10.94 9.73
C GLY A 127 -16.61 11.83 8.81
N ILE A 128 -16.85 11.70 7.49
CA ILE A 128 -16.14 12.45 6.44
C ILE A 128 -16.91 13.69 5.95
N ALA A 129 -18.07 13.99 6.53
CA ALA A 129 -18.99 15.05 6.15
C ALA A 129 -19.34 15.95 7.34
N GLY A 130 -19.87 17.14 7.05
CA GLY A 130 -20.22 18.15 8.05
C GLY A 130 -19.16 19.25 8.21
N ASP A 131 -19.62 20.42 8.64
CA ASP A 131 -18.85 21.67 8.67
C ASP A 131 -18.53 22.16 10.09
N GLU A 132 -18.79 21.33 11.11
CA GLU A 132 -18.47 21.64 12.50
C GLU A 132 -16.96 21.75 12.73
N LEU A 133 -16.52 22.91 13.24
CA LEU A 133 -15.14 23.13 13.69
C LEU A 133 -14.79 22.20 14.86
N LEU A 134 -13.53 21.75 14.89
CA LEU A 134 -12.99 20.95 16.01
C LEU A 134 -13.07 21.69 17.34
N GLY A 135 -12.72 22.98 17.34
CA GLY A 135 -12.67 23.84 18.54
C GLY A 135 -13.95 24.64 18.80
N ASN A 136 -15.12 24.16 18.37
CA ASN A 136 -16.36 24.92 18.54
C ASN A 136 -16.76 25.05 20.02
N VAL A 137 -17.06 26.27 20.48
CA VAL A 137 -17.49 26.57 21.85
C VAL A 137 -18.92 27.11 21.81
N ALA A 138 -19.84 26.46 22.53
CA ALA A 138 -21.21 26.92 22.62
C ALA A 138 -21.30 28.29 23.34
N THR A 139 -22.17 29.17 22.83
CA THR A 139 -22.45 30.45 23.48
C THR A 139 -23.17 30.23 24.82
N ALA A 140 -22.69 30.87 25.88
CA ALA A 140 -23.24 30.70 27.22
C ALA A 140 -24.64 31.33 27.34
N GLY A 141 -25.69 30.49 27.34
CA GLY A 141 -27.06 30.94 27.54
C GLY A 141 -28.04 29.80 27.85
N ALA A 142 -28.84 29.97 28.90
CA ALA A 142 -30.09 29.27 29.23
C ALA A 142 -30.23 27.77 28.85
N GLY A 143 -29.18 26.97 29.09
CA GLY A 143 -29.17 25.52 28.81
C GLY A 143 -27.92 25.05 28.05
N GLY A 144 -27.27 25.93 27.28
CA GLY A 144 -26.07 25.64 26.47
C GLY A 144 -24.76 25.43 27.26
N GLY A 145 -24.82 25.24 28.58
CA GLY A 145 -23.65 25.01 29.43
C GLY A 145 -23.21 23.54 29.52
N ALA A 146 -24.06 22.60 29.10
CA ALA A 146 -23.68 21.20 28.96
C ALA A 146 -22.95 21.01 27.62
N GLY A 147 -21.66 20.66 27.68
CA GLY A 147 -20.92 20.24 26.49
C GLY A 147 -21.58 19.04 25.82
N VAL A 148 -21.49 18.96 24.49
CA VAL A 148 -22.01 17.81 23.74
C VAL A 148 -21.24 16.57 24.13
N ALA A 149 -21.96 15.51 24.56
CA ALA A 149 -21.34 14.22 24.84
C ALA A 149 -20.68 13.68 23.56
N GLY A 150 -19.39 13.34 23.64
CA GLY A 150 -18.61 12.90 22.49
C GLY A 150 -19.07 11.53 21.98
N THR A 151 -19.93 11.52 20.97
CA THR A 151 -20.33 10.31 20.24
C THR A 151 -19.15 9.78 19.41
N GLY A 152 -18.86 8.47 19.48
CA GLY A 152 -17.80 7.84 18.70
C GLY A 152 -16.37 8.03 19.22
N VAL A 153 -16.19 8.65 20.40
CA VAL A 153 -14.85 8.86 20.97
C VAL A 153 -14.16 7.53 21.29
N ASP A 154 -14.89 6.55 21.82
CA ASP A 154 -14.33 5.22 22.11
C ASP A 154 -13.91 4.48 20.84
N GLU A 155 -14.68 4.59 19.76
CA GLU A 155 -14.36 4.04 18.44
C GLU A 155 -13.13 4.72 17.84
N LEU A 156 -13.04 6.05 17.93
CA LEU A 156 -11.89 6.81 17.45
C LEU A 156 -10.60 6.41 18.18
N VAL A 157 -10.64 6.37 19.53
CA VAL A 157 -9.50 5.95 20.36
C VAL A 157 -9.12 4.50 20.05
N ARG A 158 -10.09 3.60 19.84
CA ARG A 158 -9.86 2.20 19.48
C ARG A 158 -9.22 2.06 18.09
N GLY A 159 -9.68 2.83 17.10
CA GLY A 159 -9.13 2.87 15.76
C GLY A 159 -7.67 3.37 15.73
N ILE A 160 -7.39 4.49 16.42
CA ILE A 160 -6.04 5.01 16.60
C ILE A 160 -5.15 3.99 17.32
N LYS A 161 -5.63 3.39 18.41
CA LYS A 161 -4.91 2.36 19.16
C LYS A 161 -4.50 1.18 18.27
N SER A 162 -5.40 0.67 17.42
CA SER A 162 -5.08 -0.43 16.48
C SER A 162 -3.99 -0.08 15.47
N ILE A 163 -3.88 1.19 15.05
CA ILE A 163 -2.77 1.67 14.21
C ILE A 163 -1.47 1.77 15.04
N VAL A 164 -1.55 2.33 16.25
CA VAL A 164 -0.36 2.56 17.10
C VAL A 164 0.25 1.25 17.61
N GLU A 165 -0.56 0.25 17.94
CA GLU A 165 -0.08 -1.06 18.41
C GLU A 165 0.81 -1.79 17.40
N VAL A 166 0.55 -1.68 16.09
CA VAL A 166 1.41 -2.30 15.07
C VAL A 166 2.72 -1.54 14.83
N VAL A 167 2.72 -0.23 15.06
CA VAL A 167 3.91 0.62 14.89
C VAL A 167 4.83 0.52 16.11
N LEU A 168 4.28 0.64 17.32
CA LEU A 168 5.08 0.69 18.55
C LEU A 168 5.38 -0.68 19.16
N LYS A 169 4.50 -1.68 19.00
CA LYS A 169 4.64 -3.02 19.59
C LYS A 169 5.06 -2.93 21.08
N ASP A 170 6.20 -3.51 21.47
CA ASP A 170 6.74 -3.47 22.83
C ASP A 170 7.45 -2.15 23.21
N ALA A 171 7.77 -1.27 22.25
CA ALA A 171 8.49 -0.01 22.51
C ALA A 171 7.63 1.05 23.21
N GLY A 172 6.33 0.79 23.40
CA GLY A 172 5.40 1.66 24.13
C GLY A 172 5.34 1.42 25.65
N LYS A 173 6.18 0.53 26.21
CA LYS A 173 6.31 0.35 27.66
C LYS A 173 7.07 1.53 28.28
N HIS A 174 6.33 2.49 28.80
CA HIS A 174 6.83 3.37 29.86
C HIS A 174 6.60 2.65 31.20
N ASP A 175 7.71 2.32 31.88
CA ASP A 175 7.74 1.93 33.29
C ASP A 175 7.40 3.12 34.21
#